data_AF-A0A2T2U483-F1
#
_entry.id   AF-A0A2T2U483-F1
#
_cell.length_a   1.000
_cell.length_b   1.000
_cell.length_c   1.000
_cell.angle_alpha   90.00
_cell.angle_beta   90.00
_cell.angle_gamma   90.00
#
_symmetry.space_group_name_H-M   'P 1'
#
loop_
_entity.id
_entity.type
_entity.pdbx_description
1 polymer ?
#
loop_
_entity_poly.entity_id
_entity_poly.type
_entity_poly.pdbx_seq_one_letter_code
_entity_poly.pdbx_strand_id
1 'polypeptide(L)'
;MSADVVSSSNSPIETSTVETSRQVASAHEGTQRERVPVLIFDAPDAMSRQVAHRIANLIEERQAVNQTLVLGLPTGSTPIGVYQELIRMHEEEGLDFSNVVTFNLDEYYPMDPESLQSYHRFMDENFFNHVNIPEENIHIPRGDIPRDEVERHCIEYEHAIEKAGGIDLMLLGIGRSGHVGFNEPGSGKDTRTRMIVLDEITRKDAASDFFGEENVPQEAITMGVGTILDADEIILMATGEHKAPIVREAVEEPPTRDVTASYLQEHGDATFYVDRAAGGELTRVKTPWLVREVDWTKRAAKRAVIWLSKAVDKSIPRLESADFYRNQLHGLVHQYDHIDDLTREVFEDLRQRIKYQEDIIADERVIVFSPHPDDDVISMGGMLNALVENDNDVTVAYMTSGNVAVFDADVRRYLRFIELSSEALDMDETDLEGFRARREKIEAFFDDKDPGEVDLPEVQNLKAHIRAGEAVAATGVMGLDPEDSRFLDMPFYKTGRVRKDPITEADVEVVLELLEDVQPTNIFVAGDLSDPHGTHRMCYQAIDEALQRYRSAT
;
A
#
# COMPACT_ATOMS: atom_id res chain seq x y z
N MET A 1 -46.16 -33.62 42.12
CA MET A 1 -45.20 -33.25 43.18
C MET A 1 -43.83 -33.59 42.62
N SER A 2 -43.23 -32.62 41.91
CA SER A 2 -42.10 -31.79 42.41
C SER A 2 -40.78 -32.59 42.29
N ALA A 3 -39.95 -32.30 41.28
CA ALA A 3 -38.75 -31.41 41.36
C ALA A 3 -37.59 -32.15 42.08
N ASP A 4 -36.35 -32.28 41.62
CA ASP A 4 -35.43 -31.40 40.88
C ASP A 4 -34.28 -32.25 40.23
N VAL A 5 -33.87 -31.99 38.99
CA VAL A 5 -32.69 -31.21 38.52
C VAL A 5 -31.32 -31.85 38.79
N VAL A 6 -30.67 -32.32 37.71
CA VAL A 6 -29.22 -32.40 37.57
C VAL A 6 -28.83 -31.52 36.38
N SER A 7 -27.95 -30.57 36.65
CA SER A 7 -27.47 -29.53 35.74
C SER A 7 -26.49 -30.07 34.69
N SER A 8 -26.73 -29.74 33.42
CA SER A 8 -25.69 -29.68 32.39
C SER A 8 -25.83 -28.36 31.65
N SER A 9 -24.86 -27.47 31.85
CA SER A 9 -24.73 -26.17 31.19
C SER A 9 -24.38 -26.36 29.72
N ASN A 10 -25.34 -26.10 28.82
CA ASN A 10 -25.09 -25.80 27.42
C ASN A 10 -25.31 -24.31 27.22
N SER A 11 -24.22 -23.57 26.99
CA SER A 11 -24.25 -22.20 26.51
C SER A 11 -24.61 -22.22 25.02
N PRO A 12 -25.65 -21.52 24.53
CA PRO A 12 -25.89 -21.40 23.10
C PRO A 12 -24.91 -20.40 22.51
N ILE A 13 -24.28 -20.79 21.40
CA ILE A 13 -23.49 -19.93 20.52
C ILE A 13 -24.45 -18.90 19.91
N GLU A 14 -24.22 -17.61 20.18
CA GLU A 14 -24.94 -16.50 19.56
C GLU A 14 -24.51 -16.38 18.09
N THR A 15 -25.38 -16.83 17.18
CA THR A 15 -25.28 -16.52 15.74
C THR A 15 -25.87 -15.13 15.50
N SER A 16 -25.03 -14.14 15.20
CA SER A 16 -25.48 -12.81 14.78
C SER A 16 -25.92 -12.84 13.31
N THR A 17 -27.23 -12.95 13.08
CA THR A 17 -27.83 -12.75 11.77
C THR A 17 -27.94 -11.24 11.49
N VAL A 18 -27.16 -10.74 10.52
CA VAL A 18 -27.33 -9.39 9.99
C VAL A 18 -28.44 -9.46 8.92
N GLU A 19 -29.59 -8.85 9.23
CA GLU A 19 -30.70 -8.72 8.28
C GLU A 19 -30.34 -7.75 7.14
N THR A 20 -30.34 -8.26 5.92
CA THR A 20 -30.25 -7.48 4.68
C THR A 20 -31.64 -7.02 4.26
N SER A 21 -31.96 -5.73 4.49
CA SER A 21 -33.09 -5.08 3.82
C SER A 21 -32.75 -3.67 3.35
N ARG A 22 -32.88 -3.53 2.03
CA ARG A 22 -32.68 -2.41 1.09
C ARG A 22 -33.21 -1.03 1.53
N GLN A 23 -32.53 -0.01 1.01
CA GLN A 23 -32.65 1.45 1.19
C GLN A 23 -32.08 2.02 2.50
N VAL A 24 -30.76 2.21 2.55
CA VAL A 24 -30.10 2.96 3.64
C VAL A 24 -29.77 4.36 3.14
N ALA A 25 -30.69 5.30 3.37
CA ALA A 25 -30.23 6.62 3.81
C ALA A 25 -29.43 6.38 5.10
N SER A 26 -28.18 6.86 5.15
CA SER A 26 -27.18 6.50 6.15
C SER A 26 -27.75 6.46 7.59
N ALA A 27 -28.02 5.24 8.09
CA ALA A 27 -28.77 5.00 9.32
C ALA A 27 -27.86 4.89 10.57
N HIS A 28 -26.58 5.21 10.44
CA HIS A 28 -25.61 5.16 11.53
C HIS A 28 -25.24 6.58 11.99
N GLU A 29 -25.16 6.78 13.31
CA GLU A 29 -24.83 8.07 13.88
C GLU A 29 -23.45 8.55 13.40
N GLY A 30 -23.39 9.76 12.83
CA GLY A 30 -22.16 10.40 12.37
C GLY A 30 -21.83 10.22 10.89
N THR A 31 -22.56 9.40 10.13
CA THR A 31 -22.30 9.15 8.69
C THR A 31 -23.05 10.13 7.77
N GLN A 32 -23.57 11.25 8.28
CA GLN A 32 -24.43 12.16 7.51
C GLN A 32 -23.70 12.94 6.41
N ARG A 33 -22.35 12.92 6.42
CA ARG A 33 -21.52 13.53 5.37
C ARG A 33 -21.21 12.58 4.22
N GLU A 34 -21.24 11.28 4.49
CA GLU A 34 -20.95 10.23 3.51
C GLU A 34 -22.17 10.05 2.60
N ARG A 35 -21.97 10.14 1.29
CA ARG A 35 -23.02 10.05 0.25
C ARG A 35 -23.15 8.64 -0.32
N VAL A 36 -22.26 7.75 0.08
CA VAL A 36 -22.21 6.32 -0.25
C VAL A 36 -21.82 5.55 1.02
N PRO A 37 -22.32 4.33 1.25
CA PRO A 37 -21.92 3.52 2.39
C PRO A 37 -20.40 3.33 2.51
N VAL A 38 -19.86 3.50 3.71
CA VAL A 38 -18.43 3.29 4.02
C VAL A 38 -18.27 2.37 5.23
N LEU A 39 -17.60 1.24 5.02
CA LEU A 39 -17.22 0.29 6.05
C LEU A 39 -15.74 0.47 6.41
N ILE A 40 -15.44 0.67 7.70
CA ILE A 40 -14.07 0.87 8.19
C ILE A 40 -13.64 -0.40 8.92
N PHE A 41 -12.55 -1.01 8.46
CA PHE A 41 -11.96 -2.22 9.04
C PHE A 41 -10.73 -1.88 9.89
N ASP A 42 -10.56 -2.62 10.99
CA ASP A 42 -9.42 -2.45 11.88
C ASP A 42 -8.09 -2.86 11.25
N ALA A 43 -8.13 -3.92 10.43
CA ALA A 43 -6.97 -4.48 9.75
C ALA A 43 -7.30 -4.73 8.26
N PRO A 44 -6.37 -4.42 7.34
CA PRO A 44 -6.53 -4.71 5.91
C PRO A 44 -6.88 -6.17 5.61
N ASP A 45 -6.28 -7.14 6.29
CA ASP A 45 -6.59 -8.55 6.07
C ASP A 45 -8.05 -8.90 6.43
N ALA A 46 -8.62 -8.25 7.46
CA ALA A 46 -10.02 -8.45 7.82
C ALA A 46 -10.96 -7.92 6.74
N MET A 47 -10.59 -6.81 6.11
CA MET A 47 -11.30 -6.27 4.96
C MET A 47 -11.23 -7.22 3.76
N SER A 48 -10.03 -7.70 3.42
CA SER A 48 -9.81 -8.64 2.33
C SER A 48 -10.60 -9.93 2.52
N ARG A 49 -10.60 -10.51 3.73
CA ARG A 49 -11.42 -11.68 4.07
C ARG A 49 -12.91 -11.42 3.93
N GLN A 50 -13.39 -10.25 4.36
CA GLN A 50 -14.81 -9.90 4.24
C GLN A 50 -15.25 -9.82 2.78
N VAL A 51 -14.42 -9.22 1.91
CA VAL A 51 -14.67 -9.15 0.47
C VAL A 51 -14.60 -10.54 -0.17
N ALA A 52 -13.61 -11.36 0.17
CA ALA A 52 -13.50 -12.74 -0.31
C ALA A 52 -14.71 -13.58 0.09
N HIS A 53 -15.18 -13.49 1.33
CA HIS A 53 -16.42 -14.14 1.78
C HIS A 53 -17.65 -13.66 1.00
N ARG A 54 -17.76 -12.36 0.68
CA ARG A 54 -18.87 -11.86 -0.16
C ARG A 54 -18.84 -12.48 -1.55
N ILE A 55 -17.67 -12.54 -2.18
CA ILE A 55 -17.48 -13.17 -3.49
C ILE A 55 -17.81 -14.67 -3.42
N ALA A 56 -17.29 -15.38 -2.42
CA ALA A 56 -17.55 -16.81 -2.22
C ALA A 56 -19.04 -17.10 -2.06
N ASN A 57 -19.75 -16.32 -1.24
CA ASN A 57 -21.20 -16.45 -1.07
C ASN A 57 -21.94 -16.24 -2.40
N LEU A 58 -21.55 -15.26 -3.20
CA LEU A 58 -22.16 -15.01 -4.52
C LEU A 58 -21.91 -16.17 -5.49
N ILE A 59 -20.71 -16.76 -5.46
CA ILE A 59 -20.38 -17.96 -6.25
C ILE A 59 -21.34 -19.09 -5.88
N GLU A 60 -21.45 -19.40 -4.58
CA GLU A 60 -22.32 -20.47 -4.08
C GLU A 60 -23.81 -20.21 -4.39
N GLU A 61 -24.28 -18.98 -4.22
CA GLU A 61 -25.66 -18.57 -4.51
C GLU A 61 -26.01 -18.76 -5.99
N ARG A 62 -25.14 -18.31 -6.90
CA ARG A 62 -25.33 -18.46 -8.35
C ARG A 62 -25.23 -19.92 -8.78
N GLN A 63 -24.30 -20.69 -8.22
CA GLN A 63 -24.16 -22.11 -8.49
C GLN A 63 -25.38 -22.92 -8.03
N ALA A 64 -25.95 -22.60 -6.86
CA ALA A 64 -27.14 -23.29 -6.34
C ALA A 64 -28.35 -23.21 -7.29
N VAL A 65 -28.39 -22.20 -8.17
CA VAL A 65 -29.43 -22.02 -9.20
C VAL A 65 -28.94 -22.28 -10.63
N ASN A 66 -27.74 -22.86 -10.79
CA ASN A 66 -27.09 -23.11 -12.09
C ASN A 66 -26.99 -21.85 -12.98
N GLN A 67 -26.65 -20.72 -12.37
CA GLN A 67 -26.37 -19.47 -13.08
C GLN A 67 -24.88 -19.15 -12.97
N THR A 68 -24.33 -18.55 -14.01
CA THR A 68 -22.96 -18.05 -14.01
C THR A 68 -22.88 -16.78 -13.15
N LEU A 69 -21.78 -16.63 -12.40
CA LEU A 69 -21.43 -15.37 -11.74
C LEU A 69 -20.46 -14.59 -12.63
N VAL A 70 -20.75 -13.32 -12.88
CA VAL A 70 -19.90 -12.41 -13.66
C VAL A 70 -19.22 -11.41 -12.72
N LEU A 71 -17.90 -11.48 -12.61
CA LEU A 71 -17.08 -10.63 -11.74
C LEU A 71 -16.29 -9.61 -12.53
N GLY A 72 -16.27 -8.36 -12.06
CA GLY A 72 -15.33 -7.33 -12.47
C GLY A 72 -14.14 -7.30 -11.50
N LEU A 73 -12.91 -7.45 -12.00
CA LEU A 73 -11.71 -7.62 -11.17
C LEU A 73 -10.66 -6.52 -11.40
N PRO A 74 -10.07 -5.94 -10.34
CA PRO A 74 -8.98 -4.99 -10.45
C PRO A 74 -7.61 -5.67 -10.32
N THR A 75 -6.56 -4.96 -10.70
CA THR A 75 -5.16 -5.30 -10.38
C THR A 75 -4.63 -4.43 -9.24
N GLY A 76 -3.31 -4.47 -8.99
CA GLY A 76 -2.63 -3.67 -7.97
C GLY A 76 -2.56 -4.35 -6.60
N SER A 77 -1.91 -3.68 -5.64
CA SER A 77 -1.58 -4.28 -4.34
C SER A 77 -2.79 -4.53 -3.42
N THR A 78 -3.81 -3.66 -3.48
CA THR A 78 -4.98 -3.73 -2.59
C THR A 78 -5.81 -5.02 -2.73
N PRO A 79 -6.15 -5.52 -3.94
CA PRO A 79 -6.94 -6.75 -4.08
C PRO A 79 -6.15 -8.04 -3.83
N ILE A 80 -4.82 -8.02 -3.69
CA ILE A 80 -4.00 -9.24 -3.52
C ILE A 80 -4.49 -10.07 -2.33
N GLY A 81 -4.80 -9.44 -1.19
CA GLY A 81 -5.31 -10.15 -0.01
C GLY A 81 -6.66 -10.84 -0.26
N VAL A 82 -7.49 -10.31 -1.17
CA VAL A 82 -8.77 -10.95 -1.56
C VAL A 82 -8.47 -12.20 -2.38
N TYR A 83 -7.58 -12.10 -3.37
CA TYR A 83 -7.21 -13.24 -4.21
C TYR A 83 -6.57 -14.36 -3.39
N GLN A 84 -5.66 -14.03 -2.48
CA GLN A 84 -5.04 -15.01 -1.59
C GLN A 84 -6.07 -15.77 -0.74
N GLU A 85 -7.06 -15.07 -0.20
CA GLU A 85 -8.11 -15.70 0.60
C GLU A 85 -9.06 -16.56 -0.26
N LEU A 86 -9.40 -16.10 -1.48
CA LEU A 86 -10.20 -16.90 -2.42
C LEU A 86 -9.47 -18.18 -2.86
N ILE A 87 -8.17 -18.11 -3.09
CA ILE A 87 -7.32 -19.28 -3.38
C ILE A 87 -7.35 -20.23 -2.19
N ARG A 88 -7.15 -19.73 -0.96
CA ARG A 88 -7.22 -20.54 0.25
C ARG A 88 -8.58 -21.26 0.37
N MET A 89 -9.69 -20.54 0.14
CA MET A 89 -11.04 -21.13 0.14
C MET A 89 -11.21 -22.19 -0.96
N HIS A 90 -10.62 -22.00 -2.14
CA HIS A 90 -10.63 -23.00 -3.21
C HIS A 90 -9.90 -24.28 -2.78
N GLU A 91 -8.66 -24.14 -2.30
CA GLU A 91 -7.78 -25.25 -1.96
C GLU A 91 -8.22 -26.01 -0.70
N GLU A 92 -8.68 -25.29 0.32
CA GLU A 92 -8.95 -25.85 1.65
C GLU A 92 -10.44 -26.13 1.90
N GLU A 93 -11.34 -25.34 1.32
CA GLU A 93 -12.79 -25.37 1.61
C GLU A 93 -13.62 -25.86 0.42
N GLY A 94 -13.03 -25.94 -0.78
CA GLY A 94 -13.66 -26.46 -2.00
C GLY A 94 -14.54 -25.45 -2.74
N LEU A 95 -14.29 -24.15 -2.58
CA LEU A 95 -14.95 -23.09 -3.37
C LEU A 95 -14.72 -23.31 -4.87
N ASP A 96 -15.77 -23.44 -5.68
CA ASP A 96 -15.64 -23.80 -7.10
C ASP A 96 -15.74 -22.57 -8.03
N PHE A 97 -14.75 -22.36 -8.92
CA PHE A 97 -14.74 -21.27 -9.90
C PHE A 97 -15.16 -21.71 -11.30
N SER A 98 -15.56 -22.96 -11.50
CA SER A 98 -15.90 -23.53 -12.82
C SER A 98 -17.05 -22.83 -13.55
N ASN A 99 -17.89 -22.09 -12.82
CA ASN A 99 -19.05 -21.35 -13.34
C ASN A 99 -18.95 -19.84 -13.04
N VAL A 100 -17.73 -19.32 -13.03
CA VAL A 100 -17.42 -17.89 -12.90
C VAL A 100 -16.89 -17.37 -14.24
N VAL A 101 -17.30 -16.16 -14.60
CA VAL A 101 -16.77 -15.35 -15.72
C VAL A 101 -16.19 -14.07 -15.16
N THR A 102 -15.02 -13.66 -15.63
CA THR A 102 -14.31 -12.49 -15.09
C THR A 102 -13.98 -11.48 -16.18
N PHE A 103 -14.13 -10.20 -15.86
CA PHE A 103 -13.72 -9.07 -16.69
C PHE A 103 -12.78 -8.16 -15.90
N ASN A 104 -11.54 -8.00 -16.36
CA ASN A 104 -10.60 -7.04 -15.76
C ASN A 104 -10.82 -5.61 -16.26
N LEU A 105 -10.59 -4.64 -15.38
CA LEU A 105 -10.83 -3.23 -15.67
C LEU A 105 -9.98 -2.68 -16.83
N ASP A 106 -8.73 -3.11 -16.97
CA ASP A 106 -7.76 -2.47 -17.85
C ASP A 106 -6.59 -3.37 -18.27
N GLU A 107 -5.82 -2.88 -19.25
CA GLU A 107 -4.45 -3.30 -19.58
C GLU A 107 -3.68 -2.10 -20.20
N TYR A 108 -2.37 -2.05 -19.97
CA TYR A 108 -1.48 -1.06 -20.58
C TYR A 108 -1.42 -1.19 -22.12
N TYR A 109 -1.09 -0.10 -22.82
CA TYR A 109 -0.95 -0.09 -24.27
C TYR A 109 0.28 0.72 -24.76
N PRO A 110 1.14 0.14 -25.61
CA PRO A 110 1.21 -1.28 -25.94
C PRO A 110 1.72 -2.09 -24.73
N MET A 111 1.30 -3.35 -24.62
CA MET A 111 1.78 -4.28 -23.59
C MET A 111 1.76 -5.71 -24.13
N ASP A 112 2.90 -6.39 -24.01
CA ASP A 112 3.00 -7.84 -24.25
C ASP A 112 2.41 -8.58 -23.04
N PRO A 113 1.47 -9.55 -23.23
CA PRO A 113 0.85 -10.27 -22.12
C PRO A 113 1.83 -11.07 -21.25
N GLU A 114 3.02 -11.43 -21.77
CA GLU A 114 4.06 -12.14 -21.01
C GLU A 114 4.99 -11.19 -20.23
N SER A 115 4.87 -9.89 -20.47
CA SER A 115 5.65 -8.87 -19.76
C SER A 115 5.41 -8.91 -18.26
N LEU A 116 6.46 -8.66 -17.47
CA LEU A 116 6.40 -8.62 -16.01
C LEU A 116 5.34 -7.64 -15.48
N GLN A 117 5.10 -6.54 -16.21
CA GLN A 117 4.17 -5.49 -15.83
C GLN A 117 2.77 -5.64 -16.45
N SER A 118 2.52 -6.70 -17.24
CA SER A 118 1.22 -6.95 -17.84
C SER A 118 0.18 -7.33 -16.79
N TYR A 119 -1.03 -6.84 -16.95
CA TYR A 119 -2.17 -7.23 -16.13
C TYR A 119 -2.68 -8.65 -16.44
N HIS A 120 -2.40 -9.20 -17.64
CA HIS A 120 -2.59 -10.64 -17.92
C HIS A 120 -1.72 -11.47 -16.98
N ARG A 121 -0.40 -11.22 -17.02
CA ARG A 121 0.55 -11.92 -16.16
C ARG A 121 0.27 -11.70 -14.67
N PHE A 122 -0.06 -10.48 -14.26
CA PHE A 122 -0.43 -10.19 -12.87
C PHE A 122 -1.58 -11.09 -12.40
N MET A 123 -2.66 -11.18 -13.18
CA MET A 123 -3.83 -11.96 -12.79
C MET A 123 -3.55 -13.47 -12.79
N ASP A 124 -2.77 -13.95 -13.75
CA ASP A 124 -2.35 -15.34 -13.81
C ASP A 124 -1.50 -15.73 -12.60
N GLU A 125 -0.51 -14.91 -12.24
CA GLU A 125 0.39 -15.17 -11.11
C GLU A 125 -0.29 -15.04 -9.75
N ASN A 126 -1.25 -14.14 -9.61
CA ASN A 126 -1.89 -13.83 -8.31
C ASN A 126 -3.24 -14.52 -8.11
N PHE A 127 -3.89 -15.02 -9.17
CA PHE A 127 -5.22 -15.60 -9.04
C PHE A 127 -5.50 -16.77 -9.99
N PHE A 128 -5.52 -16.57 -11.31
CA PHE A 128 -6.11 -17.52 -12.25
C PHE A 128 -5.40 -18.87 -12.31
N ASN A 129 -4.07 -18.94 -12.14
CA ASN A 129 -3.34 -20.21 -12.12
C ASN A 129 -3.58 -21.06 -10.86
N HIS A 130 -4.28 -20.52 -9.86
CA HIS A 130 -4.47 -21.15 -8.55
C HIS A 130 -5.93 -21.57 -8.30
N VAL A 131 -6.83 -21.33 -9.26
CA VAL A 131 -8.25 -21.69 -9.17
C VAL A 131 -8.73 -22.39 -10.44
N ASN A 132 -9.85 -23.10 -10.38
CA ASN A 132 -10.37 -23.89 -11.50
C ASN A 132 -11.32 -23.11 -12.44
N ILE A 133 -11.05 -21.82 -12.68
CA ILE A 133 -11.80 -21.01 -13.64
C ILE A 133 -11.45 -21.45 -15.09
N PRO A 134 -12.42 -21.61 -16.01
CA PRO A 134 -12.14 -21.92 -17.41
C PRO A 134 -11.44 -20.75 -18.12
N GLU A 135 -10.42 -21.04 -18.95
CA GLU A 135 -9.69 -20.00 -19.70
C GLU A 135 -10.61 -19.15 -20.59
N GLU A 136 -11.64 -19.75 -21.19
CA GLU A 136 -12.61 -19.05 -22.03
C GLU A 136 -13.50 -18.04 -21.27
N ASN A 137 -13.51 -18.13 -19.94
CA ASN A 137 -14.28 -17.26 -19.06
C ASN A 137 -13.44 -16.10 -18.49
N ILE A 138 -12.14 -16.04 -18.82
CA ILE A 138 -11.24 -14.95 -18.44
C ILE A 138 -11.21 -13.90 -19.53
N HIS A 139 -11.53 -12.65 -19.20
CA HIS A 139 -11.53 -11.53 -20.13
C HIS A 139 -10.71 -10.35 -19.60
N ILE A 140 -9.55 -10.10 -20.23
CA ILE A 140 -8.70 -8.94 -19.94
C ILE A 140 -8.49 -8.15 -21.24
N PRO A 141 -8.56 -6.80 -21.23
CA PRO A 141 -8.26 -6.00 -22.41
C PRO A 141 -6.89 -6.35 -23.03
N ARG A 142 -6.75 -6.23 -24.35
CA ARG A 142 -5.53 -6.63 -25.08
C ARG A 142 -4.64 -5.44 -25.38
N GLY A 143 -3.46 -5.42 -24.76
CA GLY A 143 -2.41 -4.41 -24.99
C GLY A 143 -1.55 -4.65 -26.24
N ASP A 144 -1.66 -5.82 -26.87
CA ASP A 144 -0.76 -6.31 -27.93
C ASP A 144 -1.33 -6.20 -29.36
N ILE A 145 -2.47 -5.52 -29.51
CA ILE A 145 -3.18 -5.40 -30.79
C ILE A 145 -2.76 -4.16 -31.59
N PRO A 146 -2.89 -4.19 -32.94
CA PRO A 146 -2.68 -3.01 -33.77
C PRO A 146 -3.59 -1.85 -33.36
N ARG A 147 -3.06 -0.62 -33.40
CA ARG A 147 -3.76 0.58 -32.90
C ARG A 147 -5.09 0.85 -33.61
N ASP A 148 -5.18 0.50 -34.89
CA ASP A 148 -6.40 0.62 -35.70
C ASP A 148 -7.48 -0.40 -35.35
N GLU A 149 -7.15 -1.43 -34.56
CA GLU A 149 -8.11 -2.43 -34.07
C GLU A 149 -8.63 -2.14 -32.65
N VAL A 150 -8.02 -1.19 -31.93
CA VAL A 150 -8.35 -0.94 -30.52
C VAL A 150 -9.81 -0.50 -30.31
N GLU A 151 -10.34 0.36 -31.18
CA GLU A 151 -11.75 0.78 -31.09
C GLU A 151 -12.70 -0.42 -31.24
N ARG A 152 -12.43 -1.30 -32.21
CA ARG A 152 -13.20 -2.54 -32.40
C ARG A 152 -13.09 -3.44 -31.18
N HIS A 153 -11.87 -3.62 -30.64
CA HIS A 153 -11.65 -4.44 -29.46
C HIS A 153 -12.43 -3.92 -28.24
N CYS A 154 -12.44 -2.60 -28.01
CA CYS A 154 -13.22 -1.99 -26.93
C CYS A 154 -14.72 -2.26 -27.08
N ILE A 155 -15.26 -2.17 -28.31
CA ILE A 155 -16.67 -2.47 -28.59
C ILE A 155 -16.96 -3.96 -28.35
N GLU A 156 -16.09 -4.86 -28.80
CA GLU A 156 -16.22 -6.31 -28.59
C GLU A 156 -16.18 -6.67 -27.10
N TYR A 157 -15.35 -5.98 -26.32
CA TYR A 157 -15.27 -6.14 -24.87
C TYR A 157 -16.58 -5.76 -24.16
N GLU A 158 -17.18 -4.64 -24.52
CA GLU A 158 -18.52 -4.24 -24.03
C GLU A 158 -19.60 -5.27 -24.41
N HIS A 159 -19.58 -5.76 -25.67
CA HIS A 159 -20.54 -6.79 -26.11
C HIS A 159 -20.34 -8.12 -25.38
N ALA A 160 -19.12 -8.46 -24.99
CA ALA A 160 -18.83 -9.65 -24.19
C ALA A 160 -19.45 -9.54 -22.79
N ILE A 161 -19.36 -8.36 -22.16
CA ILE A 161 -20.02 -8.07 -20.87
C ILE A 161 -21.55 -8.21 -21.01
N GLU A 162 -22.15 -7.58 -22.02
CA GLU A 162 -23.59 -7.67 -22.27
C GLU A 162 -24.05 -9.12 -22.52
N LYS A 163 -23.25 -9.89 -23.28
CA LYS A 163 -23.53 -11.29 -23.59
C LYS A 163 -23.44 -12.19 -22.35
N ALA A 164 -22.56 -11.86 -21.40
CA ALA A 164 -22.44 -12.54 -20.12
C ALA A 164 -23.62 -12.21 -19.18
N GLY A 165 -24.40 -11.17 -19.48
CA GLY A 165 -25.58 -10.76 -18.71
C GLY A 165 -25.39 -9.50 -17.86
N GLY A 166 -24.28 -8.77 -18.04
CA GLY A 166 -23.85 -7.71 -17.14
C GLY A 166 -22.89 -8.23 -16.06
N ILE A 167 -22.34 -7.32 -15.26
CA ILE A 167 -21.41 -7.66 -14.17
C ILE A 167 -22.20 -7.74 -12.87
N ASP A 168 -22.18 -8.89 -12.20
CA ASP A 168 -22.88 -9.09 -10.92
C ASP A 168 -22.21 -8.32 -9.78
N LEU A 169 -20.87 -8.38 -9.72
CA LEU A 169 -20.08 -7.69 -8.72
C LEU A 169 -18.83 -7.10 -9.36
N MET A 170 -18.65 -5.79 -9.22
CA MET A 170 -17.44 -5.08 -9.61
C MET A 170 -16.58 -4.77 -8.38
N LEU A 171 -15.40 -5.37 -8.31
CA LEU A 171 -14.38 -5.04 -7.32
C LEU A 171 -13.47 -3.95 -7.89
N LEU A 172 -13.24 -2.89 -7.11
CA LEU A 172 -12.45 -1.73 -7.52
C LEU A 172 -11.38 -1.39 -6.49
N GLY A 173 -10.27 -0.83 -6.97
CA GLY A 173 -9.37 0.01 -6.16
C GLY A 173 -9.62 1.50 -6.43
N ILE A 174 -8.93 2.36 -5.69
CA ILE A 174 -8.92 3.82 -5.93
C ILE A 174 -7.49 4.35 -6.08
N GLY A 175 -7.23 5.08 -7.16
CA GLY A 175 -5.97 5.79 -7.40
C GLY A 175 -5.75 6.95 -6.44
N ARG A 176 -4.51 7.47 -6.33
CA ARG A 176 -4.26 8.68 -5.51
C ARG A 176 -4.99 9.91 -6.06
N SER A 177 -5.23 9.96 -7.37
CA SER A 177 -6.05 10.98 -8.04
C SER A 177 -7.56 10.72 -7.94
N GLY A 178 -7.97 9.58 -7.37
CA GLY A 178 -9.38 9.21 -7.24
C GLY A 178 -9.95 8.53 -8.48
N HIS A 179 -9.09 8.07 -9.38
CA HIS A 179 -9.49 7.25 -10.52
C HIS A 179 -9.98 5.86 -10.09
N VAL A 180 -10.90 5.28 -10.86
CA VAL A 180 -11.28 3.85 -10.84
C VAL A 180 -10.93 3.23 -12.20
N GLY A 181 -10.22 2.10 -12.20
CA GLY A 181 -9.43 1.68 -13.36
C GLY A 181 -8.50 2.81 -13.83
N PHE A 182 -8.20 2.91 -15.13
CA PHE A 182 -7.52 4.09 -15.70
C PHE A 182 -8.46 5.25 -16.08
N ASN A 183 -9.62 5.41 -15.42
CA ASN A 183 -10.48 6.57 -15.65
C ASN A 183 -9.93 7.81 -14.96
N GLU A 184 -8.92 8.40 -15.60
CA GLU A 184 -8.17 9.57 -15.11
C GLU A 184 -9.06 10.81 -14.91
N PRO A 185 -8.60 11.78 -14.09
CA PRO A 185 -9.27 13.07 -13.93
C PRO A 185 -9.68 13.70 -15.25
N GLY A 186 -10.95 14.08 -15.34
CA GLY A 186 -11.60 14.55 -16.55
C GLY A 186 -12.43 13.48 -17.27
N SER A 187 -12.36 12.20 -16.89
CA SER A 187 -13.23 11.17 -17.47
C SER A 187 -14.70 11.39 -17.09
N GLY A 188 -15.60 11.27 -18.07
CA GLY A 188 -17.03 11.47 -17.85
C GLY A 188 -17.74 10.20 -17.36
N LYS A 189 -18.86 10.36 -16.65
CA LYS A 189 -19.63 9.22 -16.12
C LYS A 189 -20.24 8.30 -17.17
N ASP A 190 -20.51 8.80 -18.37
CA ASP A 190 -21.11 8.03 -19.46
C ASP A 190 -20.04 7.38 -20.36
N THR A 191 -18.77 7.41 -19.95
CA THR A 191 -17.68 6.78 -20.72
C THR A 191 -17.84 5.26 -20.76
N ARG A 192 -17.52 4.67 -21.90
CA ARG A 192 -17.42 3.21 -22.09
C ARG A 192 -15.96 2.78 -22.21
N THR A 193 -15.74 1.48 -22.39
CA THR A 193 -14.41 0.91 -22.64
C THR A 193 -13.71 1.65 -23.78
N ARG A 194 -12.48 2.11 -23.54
CA ARG A 194 -11.74 2.96 -24.48
C ARG A 194 -10.24 2.92 -24.23
N MET A 195 -9.48 3.38 -25.22
CA MET A 195 -8.11 3.83 -25.00
C MET A 195 -8.09 5.16 -24.25
N ILE A 196 -7.17 5.30 -23.30
CA ILE A 196 -6.93 6.51 -22.52
C ILE A 196 -5.44 6.81 -22.43
N VAL A 197 -5.09 8.10 -22.35
CA VAL A 197 -3.75 8.56 -22.03
C VAL A 197 -3.63 8.64 -20.52
N LEU A 198 -2.59 8.01 -19.95
CA LEU A 198 -2.37 7.95 -18.51
C LEU A 198 -1.92 9.30 -17.96
N ASP A 199 -2.41 9.63 -16.76
CA ASP A 199 -1.99 10.84 -16.05
C ASP A 199 -0.55 10.71 -15.52
N GLU A 200 0.14 11.84 -15.36
CA GLU A 200 1.50 11.87 -14.83
C GLU A 200 1.58 11.26 -13.42
N ILE A 201 0.55 11.47 -12.57
CA ILE A 201 0.50 10.88 -11.22
C ILE A 201 0.39 9.36 -11.29
N THR A 202 -0.44 8.83 -12.20
CA THR A 202 -0.60 7.38 -12.41
C THR A 202 0.68 6.75 -12.92
N ARG A 203 1.38 7.41 -13.86
CA ARG A 203 2.69 6.94 -14.34
C ARG A 203 3.74 6.95 -13.23
N LYS A 204 3.73 7.97 -12.36
CA LYS A 204 4.61 8.01 -11.18
C LYS A 204 4.30 6.92 -10.17
N ASP A 205 3.03 6.58 -9.98
CA ASP A 205 2.59 5.50 -9.08
C ASP A 205 3.03 4.13 -9.59
N ALA A 206 3.02 3.93 -10.90
CA ALA A 206 3.47 2.68 -11.52
C ALA A 206 5.00 2.61 -11.71
N ALA A 207 5.73 3.71 -11.57
CA ALA A 207 7.15 3.80 -11.94
C ALA A 207 8.06 2.76 -11.26
N SER A 208 7.76 2.37 -10.01
CA SER A 208 8.50 1.33 -9.30
C SER A 208 8.42 -0.02 -10.00
N ASP A 209 7.25 -0.34 -10.55
CA ASP A 209 6.97 -1.64 -11.18
C ASP A 209 7.59 -1.72 -12.58
N PHE A 210 7.81 -0.55 -13.20
CA PHE A 210 8.42 -0.39 -14.53
C PHE A 210 9.91 -0.03 -14.49
N PHE A 211 10.54 -0.07 -13.30
CA PHE A 211 11.96 0.29 -13.14
C PHE A 211 12.29 1.73 -13.62
N GLY A 212 11.33 2.64 -13.52
CA GLY A 212 11.45 4.02 -13.99
C GLY A 212 10.15 4.54 -14.62
N GLU A 213 9.86 5.82 -14.42
CA GLU A 213 8.65 6.45 -14.99
C GLU A 213 8.69 6.44 -16.53
N GLU A 214 9.88 6.59 -17.11
CA GLU A 214 10.13 6.59 -18.55
C GLU A 214 9.76 5.28 -19.24
N ASN A 215 9.72 4.17 -18.50
CA ASN A 215 9.36 2.85 -19.00
C ASN A 215 7.85 2.58 -18.89
N VAL A 216 7.11 3.40 -18.16
CA VAL A 216 5.66 3.25 -18.01
C VAL A 216 4.97 3.67 -19.32
N PRO A 217 4.14 2.80 -19.92
CA PRO A 217 3.34 3.13 -21.11
C PRO A 217 2.55 4.44 -20.93
N GLN A 218 2.36 5.16 -22.02
CA GLN A 218 1.62 6.42 -22.00
C GLN A 218 0.11 6.24 -22.19
N GLU A 219 -0.30 5.10 -22.75
CA GLU A 219 -1.70 4.78 -23.03
C GLU A 219 -2.08 3.47 -22.32
N ALA A 220 -3.36 3.29 -22.10
CA ALA A 220 -3.96 2.04 -21.63
C ALA A 220 -5.34 1.86 -22.25
N ILE A 221 -5.85 0.63 -22.24
CA ILE A 221 -7.24 0.32 -22.54
C ILE A 221 -7.93 0.08 -21.20
N THR A 222 -9.06 0.73 -20.96
CA THR A 222 -9.78 0.63 -19.68
C THR A 222 -11.30 0.64 -19.88
N MET A 223 -12.02 -0.09 -19.04
CA MET A 223 -13.46 0.04 -18.88
C MET A 223 -13.83 1.48 -18.56
N GLY A 224 -14.93 1.96 -19.13
CA GLY A 224 -15.41 3.30 -18.83
C GLY A 224 -16.10 3.37 -17.47
N VAL A 225 -16.26 4.60 -16.94
CA VAL A 225 -17.01 4.83 -15.71
C VAL A 225 -18.45 4.33 -15.86
N GLY A 226 -19.06 4.50 -17.03
CA GLY A 226 -20.42 4.02 -17.30
C GLY A 226 -20.49 2.49 -17.31
N THR A 227 -19.47 1.82 -17.84
CA THR A 227 -19.34 0.36 -17.79
C THR A 227 -19.25 -0.16 -16.36
N ILE A 228 -18.49 0.55 -15.50
CA ILE A 228 -18.37 0.23 -14.06
C ILE A 228 -19.70 0.43 -13.34
N LEU A 229 -20.41 1.52 -13.62
CA LEU A 229 -21.70 1.86 -13.00
C LEU A 229 -22.87 0.98 -13.47
N ASP A 230 -22.70 0.19 -14.54
CA ASP A 230 -23.70 -0.77 -15.01
C ASP A 230 -23.68 -2.09 -14.21
N ALA A 231 -22.70 -2.30 -13.32
CA ALA A 231 -22.63 -3.50 -12.48
C ALA A 231 -23.79 -3.54 -11.45
N ASP A 232 -24.23 -4.73 -11.06
CA ASP A 232 -25.32 -4.88 -10.07
C ASP A 232 -24.88 -4.46 -8.66
N GLU A 233 -23.65 -4.82 -8.25
CA GLU A 233 -23.03 -4.47 -6.97
C GLU A 233 -21.60 -3.96 -7.20
N ILE A 234 -21.17 -2.94 -6.44
CA ILE A 234 -19.82 -2.38 -6.51
C ILE A 234 -19.17 -2.36 -5.11
N ILE A 235 -18.00 -2.96 -5.00
CA ILE A 235 -17.13 -2.87 -3.82
C ILE A 235 -15.88 -2.11 -4.21
N LEU A 236 -15.63 -0.96 -3.59
CA LEU A 236 -14.36 -0.22 -3.74
C LEU A 236 -13.50 -0.39 -2.50
N MET A 237 -12.28 -0.88 -2.66
CA MET A 237 -11.31 -1.09 -1.60
C MET A 237 -10.26 0.02 -1.56
N ALA A 238 -9.93 0.50 -0.36
CA ALA A 238 -8.80 1.41 -0.14
C ALA A 238 -8.05 1.09 1.16
N THR A 239 -6.72 1.04 1.10
CA THR A 239 -5.86 0.83 2.27
C THR A 239 -4.78 1.91 2.35
N GLY A 240 -4.35 2.21 3.58
CA GLY A 240 -3.24 3.12 3.83
C GLY A 240 -3.60 4.61 3.89
N GLU A 241 -2.79 5.35 4.67
CA GLU A 241 -3.02 6.77 4.98
C GLU A 241 -2.96 7.67 3.73
N HIS A 242 -2.11 7.31 2.76
CA HIS A 242 -1.96 8.05 1.51
C HIS A 242 -3.24 8.07 0.65
N LYS A 243 -4.21 7.18 0.90
CA LYS A 243 -5.54 7.19 0.24
C LYS A 243 -6.58 7.99 1.02
N ALA A 244 -6.30 8.39 2.26
CA ALA A 244 -7.33 8.98 3.11
C ALA A 244 -7.94 10.29 2.59
N PRO A 245 -7.15 11.26 2.08
CA PRO A 245 -7.72 12.50 1.55
C PRO A 245 -8.67 12.23 0.37
N ILE A 246 -8.27 11.35 -0.55
CA ILE A 246 -9.04 11.08 -1.76
C ILE A 246 -10.27 10.20 -1.49
N VAL A 247 -10.20 9.28 -0.52
CA VAL A 247 -11.37 8.53 -0.04
C VAL A 247 -12.41 9.49 0.52
N ARG A 248 -11.99 10.42 1.38
CA ARG A 248 -12.90 11.44 1.93
C ARG A 248 -13.55 12.27 0.82
N GLU A 249 -12.76 12.75 -0.13
CA GLU A 249 -13.27 13.52 -1.28
C GLU A 249 -14.27 12.70 -2.11
N ALA A 250 -13.94 11.44 -2.40
CA ALA A 250 -14.78 10.53 -3.18
C ALA A 250 -16.13 10.20 -2.52
N VAL A 251 -16.24 10.27 -1.18
CA VAL A 251 -17.48 9.89 -0.47
C VAL A 251 -18.24 11.05 0.17
N GLU A 252 -17.58 12.18 0.49
CA GLU A 252 -18.23 13.32 1.17
C GLU A 252 -18.55 14.51 0.24
N GLU A 253 -17.74 14.72 -0.79
CA GLU A 253 -17.89 15.84 -1.73
C GLU A 253 -18.83 15.49 -2.90
N PRO A 254 -19.43 16.47 -3.60
CA PRO A 254 -20.27 16.18 -4.76
C PRO A 254 -19.52 15.43 -5.87
N PRO A 255 -20.21 14.53 -6.61
CA PRO A 255 -19.59 13.83 -7.73
C PRO A 255 -19.00 14.79 -8.76
N THR A 256 -17.76 14.52 -9.20
CA THR A 256 -17.01 15.34 -10.14
C THR A 256 -16.20 14.49 -11.10
N ARG A 257 -15.92 15.04 -12.30
CA ARG A 257 -15.05 14.40 -13.30
C ARG A 257 -13.60 14.30 -12.85
N ASP A 258 -13.20 15.14 -11.90
CA ASP A 258 -11.83 15.18 -11.39
C ASP A 258 -11.53 14.00 -10.45
N VAL A 259 -12.56 13.41 -9.84
CA VAL A 259 -12.46 12.26 -8.91
C VAL A 259 -13.49 11.24 -9.36
N THR A 260 -13.13 10.36 -10.29
CA THR A 260 -14.13 9.47 -10.93
C THR A 260 -14.73 8.44 -9.98
N ALA A 261 -14.03 8.05 -8.91
CA ALA A 261 -14.59 7.26 -7.81
C ALA A 261 -15.81 7.92 -7.14
N SER A 262 -15.92 9.25 -7.19
CA SER A 262 -17.08 9.97 -6.63
C SER A 262 -18.39 9.69 -7.37
N TYR A 263 -18.33 9.20 -8.62
CA TYR A 263 -19.52 8.78 -9.35
C TYR A 263 -20.21 7.56 -8.73
N LEU A 264 -19.51 6.77 -7.92
CA LEU A 264 -20.11 5.64 -7.20
C LEU A 264 -21.18 6.08 -6.19
N GLN A 265 -21.21 7.35 -5.79
CA GLN A 265 -22.31 7.92 -4.99
C GLN A 265 -23.66 7.89 -5.72
N GLU A 266 -23.66 7.82 -7.06
CA GLU A 266 -24.87 7.74 -7.87
C GLU A 266 -25.35 6.28 -8.06
N HIS A 267 -24.56 5.29 -7.64
CA HIS A 267 -24.85 3.88 -7.82
C HIS A 267 -25.84 3.34 -6.77
N GLY A 268 -26.72 2.41 -7.17
CA GLY A 268 -27.76 1.88 -6.30
C GLY A 268 -27.25 0.92 -5.21
N ASP A 269 -26.12 0.28 -5.45
CA ASP A 269 -25.50 -0.71 -4.56
C ASP A 269 -23.96 -0.62 -4.62
N ALA A 270 -23.40 0.53 -4.21
CA ALA A 270 -21.95 0.72 -4.08
C ALA A 270 -21.57 0.89 -2.62
N THR A 271 -20.47 0.24 -2.19
CA THR A 271 -19.94 0.36 -0.84
C THR A 271 -18.42 0.50 -0.85
N PHE A 272 -17.90 1.45 -0.07
CA PHE A 272 -16.47 1.66 0.13
C PHE A 272 -16.01 0.85 1.35
N TYR A 273 -15.05 -0.03 1.13
CA TYR A 273 -14.37 -0.83 2.14
C TYR A 273 -13.01 -0.19 2.36
N VAL A 274 -12.77 0.34 3.56
CA VAL A 274 -11.54 1.06 3.87
C VAL A 274 -10.93 0.56 5.17
N ASP A 275 -9.61 0.57 5.29
CA ASP A 275 -8.96 0.37 6.59
C ASP A 275 -9.02 1.66 7.44
N ARG A 276 -8.60 1.58 8.71
CA ARG A 276 -8.56 2.77 9.60
C ARG A 276 -7.69 3.91 9.05
N ALA A 277 -6.63 3.58 8.30
CA ALA A 277 -5.72 4.57 7.77
C ALA A 277 -6.37 5.34 6.61
N ALA A 278 -6.92 4.65 5.62
CA ALA A 278 -7.66 5.23 4.50
C ALA A 278 -8.98 5.90 4.93
N GLY A 279 -9.62 5.42 6.00
CA GLY A 279 -10.77 6.09 6.62
C GLY A 279 -10.39 7.29 7.50
N GLY A 280 -9.10 7.58 7.71
CA GLY A 280 -8.60 8.51 8.72
C GLY A 280 -9.04 9.96 8.56
N GLU A 281 -9.31 10.37 7.31
CA GLU A 281 -9.73 11.72 6.96
C GLU A 281 -11.25 11.93 6.95
N LEU A 282 -12.05 10.85 6.99
CA LEU A 282 -13.51 10.95 7.04
C LEU A 282 -13.95 11.83 8.20
N THR A 283 -14.96 12.67 7.99
CA THR A 283 -15.44 13.65 8.98
C THR A 283 -15.79 12.95 10.31
N ARG A 284 -16.45 11.78 10.25
CA ARG A 284 -16.80 11.01 11.47
C ARG A 284 -15.61 10.42 12.24
N VAL A 285 -14.43 10.37 11.61
CA VAL A 285 -13.18 9.84 12.19
C VAL A 285 -12.27 11.00 12.62
N LYS A 286 -12.00 11.94 11.72
CA LYS A 286 -11.08 13.06 11.93
C LYS A 286 -11.66 14.12 12.85
N THR A 287 -12.93 14.47 12.65
CA THR A 287 -13.65 15.56 13.33
C THR A 287 -15.05 15.11 13.78
N PRO A 288 -15.16 14.03 14.59
CA PRO A 288 -16.44 13.42 14.96
C PRO A 288 -17.43 14.39 15.60
N TRP A 289 -16.94 15.43 16.28
CA TRP A 289 -17.75 16.48 16.91
C TRP A 289 -18.56 17.33 15.92
N LEU A 290 -18.30 17.24 14.62
CA LEU A 290 -19.09 17.92 13.59
C LEU A 290 -20.35 17.16 13.18
N VAL A 291 -20.45 15.87 13.55
CA VAL A 291 -21.46 14.95 13.01
C VAL A 291 -22.18 14.12 14.08
N ARG A 292 -21.61 14.03 15.29
CA ARG A 292 -22.19 13.30 16.43
C ARG A 292 -21.70 13.85 17.77
N GLU A 293 -22.35 13.42 18.85
CA GLU A 293 -21.84 13.66 20.19
C GLU A 293 -20.53 12.88 20.44
N VAL A 294 -19.63 13.46 21.25
CA VAL A 294 -18.30 12.92 21.50
C VAL A 294 -18.05 12.87 23.00
N ASP A 295 -17.60 11.70 23.47
CA ASP A 295 -17.00 11.57 24.79
C ASP A 295 -15.62 12.26 24.81
N TRP A 296 -15.56 13.39 25.52
CA TRP A 296 -14.38 14.25 25.58
C TRP A 296 -13.27 13.69 26.48
N THR A 297 -12.59 12.64 25.99
CA THR A 297 -11.32 12.20 26.57
C THR A 297 -10.22 13.26 26.38
N LYS A 298 -9.15 13.22 27.18
CA LYS A 298 -7.98 14.10 27.00
C LYS A 298 -7.44 14.07 25.56
N ARG A 299 -7.40 12.88 24.94
CA ARG A 299 -6.96 12.70 23.55
C ARG A 299 -7.92 13.37 22.57
N ALA A 300 -9.23 13.22 22.75
CA ALA A 300 -10.23 13.85 21.89
C ALA A 300 -10.21 15.39 22.01
N ALA A 301 -10.14 15.91 23.24
CA ALA A 301 -10.02 17.34 23.51
C ALA A 301 -8.75 17.94 22.86
N LYS A 302 -7.60 17.28 23.06
CA LYS A 302 -6.33 17.68 22.42
C LYS A 302 -6.44 17.73 20.89
N ARG A 303 -7.00 16.68 20.27
CA ARG A 303 -7.21 16.63 18.82
C ARG A 303 -8.08 17.79 18.33
N ALA A 304 -9.19 18.07 19.03
CA ALA A 304 -10.10 19.16 18.68
C ALA A 304 -9.43 20.54 18.79
N VAL A 305 -8.62 20.79 19.81
CA VAL A 305 -7.89 22.06 19.98
C VAL A 305 -6.87 22.26 18.85
N ILE A 306 -6.09 21.22 18.52
CA ILE A 306 -5.10 21.28 17.42
C ILE A 306 -5.81 21.51 16.09
N TRP A 307 -6.90 20.80 15.84
CA TRP A 307 -7.71 20.99 14.65
C TRP A 307 -8.27 22.42 14.58
N LEU A 308 -8.85 22.92 15.67
CA LEU A 308 -9.45 24.25 15.72
C LEU A 308 -8.40 25.33 15.44
N SER A 309 -7.22 25.23 16.06
CA SER A 309 -6.07 26.12 15.82
C SER A 309 -5.74 26.26 14.35
N LYS A 310 -5.68 25.14 13.62
CA LYS A 310 -5.45 25.13 12.16
C LYS A 310 -6.66 25.69 11.40
N ALA A 311 -7.88 25.34 11.79
CA ALA A 311 -9.11 25.74 11.09
C ALA A 311 -9.37 27.25 11.14
N VAL A 312 -9.01 27.92 12.25
CA VAL A 312 -9.18 29.37 12.40
C VAL A 312 -7.91 30.18 12.19
N ASP A 313 -6.81 29.52 11.82
CA ASP A 313 -5.47 30.11 11.65
C ASP A 313 -5.02 30.96 12.86
N LYS A 314 -5.14 30.37 14.07
CA LYS A 314 -4.66 30.98 15.32
C LYS A 314 -3.78 30.00 16.07
N SER A 315 -2.73 30.50 16.72
CA SER A 315 -1.95 29.66 17.65
C SER A 315 -2.82 29.18 18.82
N ILE A 316 -2.54 27.98 19.34
CA ILE A 316 -3.33 27.36 20.42
C ILE A 316 -3.55 28.31 21.62
N PRO A 317 -2.54 29.04 22.13
CA PRO A 317 -2.75 29.97 23.25
C PRO A 317 -3.61 31.21 22.92
N ARG A 318 -3.95 31.45 21.66
CA ARG A 318 -4.78 32.57 21.19
C ARG A 318 -6.22 32.15 20.85
N LEU A 319 -6.57 30.88 21.04
CA LEU A 319 -7.93 30.41 20.86
C LEU A 319 -8.83 30.96 21.97
N GLU A 320 -9.96 31.53 21.59
CA GLU A 320 -10.96 32.07 22.51
C GLU A 320 -12.18 31.16 22.54
N SER A 321 -13.00 31.21 23.59
CA SER A 321 -14.23 30.41 23.68
C SER A 321 -15.15 30.58 22.46
N ALA A 322 -15.20 31.79 21.88
CA ALA A 322 -15.97 32.07 20.68
C ALA A 322 -15.54 31.22 19.47
N ASP A 323 -14.26 30.89 19.34
CA ASP A 323 -13.75 30.04 18.26
C ASP A 323 -14.29 28.61 18.39
N PHE A 324 -14.32 28.06 19.61
CA PHE A 324 -14.90 26.74 19.89
C PHE A 324 -16.40 26.72 19.59
N TYR A 325 -17.14 27.75 20.03
CA TYR A 325 -18.58 27.83 19.75
C TYR A 325 -18.86 27.90 18.24
N ARG A 326 -18.15 28.75 17.49
CA ARG A 326 -18.37 28.88 16.03
C ARG A 326 -18.05 27.60 15.24
N ASN A 327 -17.30 26.68 15.82
CA ASN A 327 -16.84 25.45 15.18
C ASN A 327 -17.44 24.18 15.83
N GLN A 328 -18.64 24.29 16.42
CA GLN A 328 -19.43 23.17 16.93
C GLN A 328 -18.76 22.39 18.08
N LEU A 329 -17.82 23.00 18.81
CA LEU A 329 -17.15 22.40 19.97
C LEU A 329 -17.85 22.76 21.29
N HIS A 330 -19.17 22.96 21.26
CA HIS A 330 -19.96 23.36 22.43
C HIS A 330 -19.80 22.37 23.59
N GLY A 331 -19.91 21.07 23.29
CA GLY A 331 -19.78 20.01 24.30
C GLY A 331 -18.40 19.99 24.96
N LEU A 332 -17.34 20.34 24.21
CA LEU A 332 -15.99 20.44 24.77
C LEU A 332 -15.89 21.63 25.73
N VAL A 333 -16.40 22.79 25.34
CA VAL A 333 -16.36 23.97 26.21
C VAL A 333 -17.10 23.73 27.53
N HIS A 334 -18.21 22.98 27.52
CA HIS A 334 -18.96 22.65 28.73
C HIS A 334 -18.25 21.67 29.69
N GLN A 335 -17.24 20.94 29.22
CA GLN A 335 -16.45 20.01 30.06
C GLN A 335 -15.38 20.73 30.89
N TYR A 336 -15.08 21.99 30.58
CA TYR A 336 -14.00 22.75 31.21
C TYR A 336 -14.53 24.05 31.79
N ASP A 337 -14.15 24.35 33.04
CA ASP A 337 -14.52 25.62 33.69
C ASP A 337 -13.93 26.83 32.93
N HIS A 338 -12.69 26.68 32.45
CA HIS A 338 -11.98 27.69 31.67
C HIS A 338 -11.27 27.04 30.48
N ILE A 339 -11.62 27.47 29.26
CA ILE A 339 -11.01 26.92 28.03
C ILE A 339 -9.51 27.21 27.93
N ASP A 340 -9.06 28.30 28.58
CA ASP A 340 -7.65 28.70 28.64
C ASP A 340 -6.76 27.66 29.32
N ASP A 341 -7.31 26.88 30.26
CA ASP A 341 -6.56 25.82 30.92
C ASP A 341 -6.37 24.62 29.98
N LEU A 342 -7.39 24.28 29.19
CA LEU A 342 -7.28 23.25 28.15
C LEU A 342 -6.27 23.65 27.07
N THR A 343 -6.36 24.88 26.55
CA THR A 343 -5.42 25.34 25.50
C THR A 343 -4.00 25.40 26.04
N ARG A 344 -3.79 25.79 27.30
CA ARG A 344 -2.49 25.73 27.97
C ARG A 344 -1.97 24.29 28.12
N GLU A 345 -2.80 23.35 28.60
CA GLU A 345 -2.41 21.93 28.73
C GLU A 345 -1.96 21.36 27.39
N VAL A 346 -2.74 21.60 26.33
CA VAL A 346 -2.41 21.12 24.98
C VAL A 346 -1.14 21.77 24.44
N PHE A 347 -0.98 23.08 24.63
CA PHE A 347 0.21 23.79 24.18
C PHE A 347 1.48 23.28 24.88
N GLU A 348 1.44 23.12 26.21
CA GLU A 348 2.58 22.62 26.98
C GLU A 348 2.94 21.17 26.62
N ASP A 349 1.95 20.29 26.42
CA ASP A 349 2.21 18.92 25.97
C ASP A 349 2.90 18.89 24.59
N LEU A 350 2.49 19.75 23.64
CA LEU A 350 3.17 19.83 22.34
C LEU A 350 4.57 20.41 22.46
N ARG A 351 4.74 21.45 23.27
CA ARG A 351 6.04 22.12 23.49
C ARG A 351 7.06 21.16 24.09
N GLN A 352 6.66 20.34 25.05
CA GLN A 352 7.57 19.39 25.74
C GLN A 352 8.06 18.23 24.85
N ARG A 353 7.38 17.98 23.72
CA ARG A 353 7.81 16.97 22.74
C ARG A 353 8.96 17.45 21.85
N ILE A 354 9.21 18.75 21.80
CA ILE A 354 10.37 19.30 21.11
C ILE A 354 11.57 19.03 22.02
N LYS A 355 12.40 18.09 21.58
CA LYS A 355 13.64 17.70 22.26
C LYS A 355 14.83 18.31 21.54
N TYR A 356 15.80 18.76 22.32
CA TYR A 356 17.09 19.20 21.80
C TYR A 356 18.09 18.07 21.95
N GLN A 357 19.27 18.24 21.37
CA GLN A 357 20.34 17.24 21.42
C GLN A 357 20.63 16.79 22.86
N GLU A 358 20.66 17.72 23.82
CA GLU A 358 20.88 17.39 25.23
C GLU A 358 19.77 16.54 25.88
N ASP A 359 18.60 16.43 25.25
CA ASP A 359 17.50 15.58 25.70
C ASP A 359 17.51 14.19 25.05
N ILE A 360 18.31 13.99 24.00
CA ILE A 360 18.45 12.70 23.31
C ILE A 360 19.36 11.78 24.13
N ILE A 361 19.13 10.47 24.04
CA ILE A 361 19.97 9.47 24.70
C ILE A 361 21.46 9.64 24.33
N ALA A 362 22.34 9.24 25.23
CA ALA A 362 23.79 9.38 25.10
C ALA A 362 24.47 8.16 25.75
N ASP A 363 25.67 7.80 25.28
CA ASP A 363 26.46 6.67 25.77
C ASP A 363 25.74 5.30 25.73
N GLU A 364 24.79 5.12 24.81
CA GLU A 364 23.98 3.90 24.66
C GLU A 364 24.34 3.14 23.37
N ARG A 365 23.97 1.84 23.32
CA ARG A 365 24.07 1.02 22.10
C ARG A 365 22.77 1.07 21.32
N VAL A 366 22.83 1.51 20.07
CA VAL A 366 21.65 1.83 19.28
C VAL A 366 21.71 1.09 17.95
N ILE A 367 20.62 0.42 17.57
CA ILE A 367 20.42 -0.06 16.19
C ILE A 367 19.41 0.82 15.49
N VAL A 368 19.73 1.22 14.27
CA VAL A 368 18.84 1.90 13.34
C VAL A 368 18.58 0.98 12.15
N PHE A 369 17.41 0.36 12.10
CA PHE A 369 17.00 -0.45 10.96
C PHE A 369 16.53 0.45 9.82
N SER A 370 17.08 0.24 8.64
CA SER A 370 16.79 0.97 7.41
C SER A 370 16.29 -0.05 6.36
N PRO A 371 14.97 -0.14 6.11
CA PRO A 371 14.40 -1.09 5.15
C PRO A 371 15.03 -0.98 3.75
N HIS A 372 15.19 0.25 3.26
CA HIS A 372 15.96 0.59 2.06
C HIS A 372 17.13 1.53 2.41
N PRO A 373 18.22 1.55 1.62
CA PRO A 373 19.45 2.27 2.00
C PRO A 373 19.38 3.81 2.13
N ASP A 374 18.22 4.41 1.89
CA ASP A 374 17.94 5.84 2.02
C ASP A 374 16.95 6.17 3.16
N ASP A 375 16.29 5.18 3.75
CA ASP A 375 15.23 5.39 4.73
C ASP A 375 15.74 6.00 6.04
N ASP A 376 16.93 5.61 6.49
CA ASP A 376 17.62 6.15 7.67
C ASP A 376 17.85 7.65 7.55
N VAL A 377 18.32 8.11 6.38
CA VAL A 377 18.59 9.53 6.13
C VAL A 377 17.30 10.31 5.90
N ILE A 378 16.39 9.80 5.06
CA ILE A 378 15.13 10.49 4.71
C ILE A 378 14.19 10.58 5.91
N SER A 379 14.06 9.51 6.68
CA SER A 379 13.08 9.42 7.77
C SER A 379 13.61 10.00 9.07
N MET A 380 14.90 9.83 9.35
CA MET A 380 15.43 10.15 10.68
C MET A 380 16.86 10.73 10.69
N GLY A 381 17.37 11.26 9.57
CA GLY A 381 18.76 11.75 9.50
C GLY A 381 19.13 12.80 10.57
N GLY A 382 18.19 13.68 10.94
CA GLY A 382 18.43 14.64 12.03
C GLY A 382 18.52 13.99 13.43
N MET A 383 17.73 12.94 13.67
CA MET A 383 17.81 12.15 14.90
C MET A 383 19.09 11.29 14.91
N LEU A 384 19.44 10.68 13.77
CA LEU A 384 20.66 9.89 13.60
C LEU A 384 21.90 10.75 13.89
N ASN A 385 21.98 11.96 13.34
CA ASN A 385 23.07 12.89 13.65
C ASN A 385 23.15 13.22 15.15
N ALA A 386 22.01 13.48 15.80
CA ALA A 386 22.00 13.75 17.24
C ALA A 386 22.40 12.52 18.08
N LEU A 387 22.06 11.31 17.65
CA LEU A 387 22.51 10.08 18.29
C LEU A 387 24.03 9.93 18.20
N VAL A 388 24.62 10.19 17.03
CA VAL A 388 26.08 10.10 16.85
C VAL A 388 26.82 11.19 17.64
N GLU A 389 26.33 12.44 17.62
CA GLU A 389 26.93 13.55 18.37
C GLU A 389 26.82 13.39 19.91
N ASN A 390 25.95 12.50 20.38
CA ASN A 390 25.79 12.16 21.79
C ASN A 390 26.62 10.93 22.22
N ASP A 391 27.66 10.60 21.45
CA ASP A 391 28.60 9.51 21.75
C ASP A 391 27.91 8.13 21.92
N ASN A 392 26.77 7.92 21.25
CA ASN A 392 26.15 6.59 21.20
C ASN A 392 26.93 5.67 20.24
N ASP A 393 26.96 4.37 20.57
CA ASP A 393 27.46 3.31 19.71
C ASP A 393 26.33 2.91 18.74
N VAL A 394 26.34 3.50 17.53
CA VAL A 394 25.25 3.42 16.57
C VAL A 394 25.59 2.44 15.45
N THR A 395 24.77 1.40 15.31
CA THR A 395 24.80 0.50 14.15
C THR A 395 23.62 0.79 13.22
N VAL A 396 23.88 1.04 11.94
CA VAL A 396 22.83 1.20 10.91
C VAL A 396 22.69 -0.10 10.14
N ALA A 397 21.50 -0.70 10.16
CA ALA A 397 21.22 -2.01 9.58
C ALA A 397 20.35 -1.88 8.33
N TYR A 398 20.97 -2.05 7.16
CA TYR A 398 20.33 -2.02 5.85
C TYR A 398 19.73 -3.38 5.49
N MET A 399 18.41 -3.43 5.31
CA MET A 399 17.69 -4.70 5.18
C MET A 399 17.65 -5.26 3.75
N THR A 400 17.95 -4.44 2.75
CA THR A 400 18.01 -4.83 1.33
C THR A 400 19.29 -4.37 0.66
N SER A 401 19.72 -5.07 -0.40
CA SER A 401 20.85 -4.65 -1.22
C SER A 401 20.57 -3.38 -2.04
N GLY A 402 19.29 -3.07 -2.30
CA GLY A 402 18.87 -1.90 -3.07
C GLY A 402 19.35 -1.88 -4.53
N ASN A 403 19.77 -3.05 -5.06
CA ASN A 403 20.30 -3.19 -6.41
C ASN A 403 19.31 -2.76 -7.50
N VAL A 404 18.01 -2.99 -7.31
CA VAL A 404 16.96 -2.61 -8.26
C VAL A 404 16.88 -1.09 -8.48
N ALA A 405 17.26 -0.29 -7.47
CA ALA A 405 17.20 1.17 -7.55
C ALA A 405 18.41 1.80 -8.27
N VAL A 406 19.41 1.00 -8.67
CA VAL A 406 20.62 1.50 -9.35
C VAL A 406 20.47 1.33 -10.85
N PHE A 407 20.64 2.42 -11.60
CA PHE A 407 20.52 2.42 -13.05
C PHE A 407 21.75 1.80 -13.72
N ASP A 408 21.55 1.22 -14.91
CA ASP A 408 22.65 0.63 -15.69
C ASP A 408 23.71 1.67 -16.07
N ALA A 409 23.29 2.92 -16.25
CA ALA A 409 24.19 4.04 -16.52
C ALA A 409 25.21 4.23 -15.38
N ASP A 410 24.81 4.00 -14.13
CA ASP A 410 25.74 4.06 -12.99
C ASP A 410 26.72 2.89 -13.03
N VAL A 411 26.27 1.68 -13.35
CA VAL A 411 27.18 0.54 -13.53
C VAL A 411 28.21 0.85 -14.62
N ARG A 412 27.79 1.35 -15.79
CA ARG A 412 28.69 1.78 -16.87
C ARG A 412 29.68 2.86 -16.39
N ARG A 413 29.21 3.83 -15.60
CA ARG A 413 30.04 4.91 -15.02
C ARG A 413 31.12 4.35 -14.09
N TYR A 414 30.78 3.43 -13.18
CA TYR A 414 31.74 2.81 -12.25
C TYR A 414 32.72 1.87 -12.96
N LEU A 415 32.27 1.07 -13.92
CA LEU A 415 33.17 0.24 -14.74
C LEU A 415 34.17 1.11 -15.52
N ARG A 416 33.71 2.24 -16.07
CA ARG A 416 34.61 3.19 -16.74
C ARG A 416 35.59 3.83 -15.75
N PHE A 417 35.15 4.16 -14.54
CA PHE A 417 36.02 4.70 -13.50
C PHE A 417 37.14 3.72 -13.11
N ILE A 418 36.82 2.43 -12.94
CA ILE A 418 37.82 1.39 -12.64
C ILE A 418 38.85 1.31 -13.77
N GLU A 419 38.40 1.28 -15.03
CA GLU A 419 39.32 1.25 -16.18
C GLU A 419 40.23 2.49 -16.23
N LEU A 420 39.68 3.69 -16.04
CA LEU A 420 40.45 4.92 -16.05
C LEU A 420 41.44 5.01 -14.88
N SER A 421 41.18 4.28 -13.80
CA SER A 421 42.00 4.29 -12.59
C SER A 421 43.04 3.17 -12.56
N SER A 422 43.08 2.30 -13.57
CA SER A 422 43.90 1.08 -13.52
C SER A 422 45.40 1.35 -13.40
N GLU A 423 45.90 2.37 -14.11
CA GLU A 423 47.30 2.81 -14.01
C GLU A 423 47.60 3.39 -12.63
N ALA A 424 46.65 4.10 -12.02
CA ALA A 424 46.81 4.71 -10.71
C ALA A 424 46.76 3.69 -9.57
N LEU A 425 46.16 2.52 -9.81
CA LEU A 425 46.00 1.43 -8.85
C LEU A 425 47.04 0.31 -9.03
N ASP A 426 48.03 0.48 -9.92
CA ASP A 426 49.04 -0.53 -10.26
C ASP A 426 48.45 -1.90 -10.63
N MET A 427 47.31 -1.91 -11.33
CA MET A 427 46.67 -3.16 -11.79
C MET A 427 47.53 -3.82 -12.88
N ASP A 428 47.74 -5.14 -12.80
CA ASP A 428 48.49 -5.87 -13.81
C ASP A 428 47.68 -6.11 -15.11
N GLU A 429 48.38 -6.33 -16.23
CA GLU A 429 47.72 -6.48 -17.54
C GLU A 429 46.82 -7.71 -17.61
N THR A 430 47.08 -8.76 -16.81
CA THR A 430 46.28 -9.99 -16.82
C THR A 430 44.92 -9.76 -16.16
N ASP A 431 44.92 -9.04 -15.03
CA ASP A 431 43.71 -8.61 -14.33
C ASP A 431 42.89 -7.63 -15.18
N LEU A 432 43.57 -6.73 -15.90
CA LEU A 432 42.97 -5.78 -16.84
C LEU A 432 42.31 -6.46 -18.04
N GLU A 433 42.94 -7.47 -18.64
CA GLU A 433 42.34 -8.26 -19.71
C GLU A 433 41.07 -8.97 -19.24
N GLY A 434 41.10 -9.61 -18.06
CA GLY A 434 39.93 -10.25 -17.45
C GLY A 434 38.81 -9.27 -17.12
N PHE A 435 39.16 -8.07 -16.63
CA PHE A 435 38.21 -6.99 -16.38
C PHE A 435 37.55 -6.48 -17.67
N ARG A 436 38.34 -6.20 -18.72
CA ARG A 436 37.83 -5.72 -20.01
C ARG A 436 36.86 -6.72 -20.64
N ALA A 437 37.18 -8.02 -20.59
CA ALA A 437 36.30 -9.07 -21.10
C ALA A 437 34.96 -9.15 -20.36
N ARG A 438 34.97 -9.04 -19.02
CA ARG A 438 33.73 -9.00 -18.22
C ARG A 438 32.91 -7.75 -18.49
N ARG A 439 33.58 -6.59 -18.61
CA ARG A 439 32.92 -5.34 -18.95
C ARG A 439 32.23 -5.41 -20.33
N GLU A 440 32.91 -5.93 -21.35
CA GLU A 440 32.33 -6.08 -22.69
C GLU A 440 31.08 -6.97 -22.66
N LYS A 441 31.10 -8.06 -21.87
CA LYS A 441 29.92 -8.90 -21.65
C LYS A 441 28.76 -8.14 -21.01
N ILE A 442 29.04 -7.32 -19.99
CA ILE A 442 28.03 -6.50 -19.31
C ILE A 442 27.46 -5.43 -20.24
N GLU A 443 28.32 -4.76 -21.03
CA GLU A 443 27.89 -3.76 -22.02
C GLU A 443 27.01 -4.39 -23.09
N ALA A 444 27.40 -5.55 -23.63
CA ALA A 444 26.57 -6.29 -24.59
C ALA A 444 25.20 -6.67 -24.00
N PHE A 445 25.16 -7.16 -22.75
CA PHE A 445 23.90 -7.43 -22.07
C PHE A 445 23.03 -6.18 -21.95
N PHE A 446 23.60 -5.03 -21.56
CA PHE A 446 22.82 -3.80 -21.46
C PHE A 446 22.33 -3.24 -22.80
N ASP A 447 23.01 -3.56 -23.89
CA ASP A 447 22.63 -3.11 -25.22
C ASP A 447 21.54 -3.99 -25.84
N ASP A 448 21.48 -5.27 -25.44
CA ASP A 448 20.52 -6.26 -25.94
C ASP A 448 19.31 -6.48 -25.01
N LYS A 449 19.37 -6.10 -23.73
CA LYS A 449 18.31 -6.41 -22.77
C LYS A 449 17.02 -5.63 -23.00
N ASP A 450 15.90 -6.27 -22.75
CA ASP A 450 14.60 -5.61 -22.78
C ASP A 450 14.37 -4.75 -21.53
N PRO A 451 13.59 -3.65 -21.62
CA PRO A 451 13.19 -2.88 -20.44
C PRO A 451 12.52 -3.78 -19.39
N GLY A 452 13.08 -3.77 -18.18
CA GLY A 452 12.60 -4.59 -17.06
C GLY A 452 13.05 -6.04 -17.06
N GLU A 453 13.93 -6.46 -17.98
CA GLU A 453 14.59 -7.75 -17.90
C GLU A 453 15.48 -7.85 -16.64
N VAL A 454 15.46 -9.02 -15.99
CA VAL A 454 16.26 -9.28 -14.79
C VAL A 454 17.76 -9.23 -15.13
N ASP A 455 18.50 -8.40 -14.40
CA ASP A 455 19.94 -8.24 -14.61
C ASP A 455 20.75 -9.53 -14.37
N LEU A 456 21.89 -9.67 -15.05
CA LEU A 456 22.87 -10.72 -14.76
C LEU A 456 23.29 -10.69 -13.27
N PRO A 457 23.58 -11.84 -12.63
CA PRO A 457 24.02 -11.87 -11.23
C PRO A 457 25.22 -10.97 -10.91
N GLU A 458 26.15 -10.84 -11.87
CA GLU A 458 27.32 -9.96 -11.76
C GLU A 458 26.91 -8.47 -11.76
N VAL A 459 25.92 -8.09 -12.56
CA VAL A 459 25.37 -6.73 -12.58
C VAL A 459 24.61 -6.43 -11.29
N GLN A 460 23.79 -7.36 -10.81
CA GLN A 460 23.06 -7.21 -9.54
C GLN A 460 24.03 -6.97 -8.36
N ASN A 461 25.15 -7.70 -8.32
CA ASN A 461 26.19 -7.50 -7.31
C ASN A 461 26.87 -6.14 -7.43
N LEU A 462 27.21 -5.69 -8.66
CA LEU A 462 27.78 -4.36 -8.87
C LEU A 462 26.83 -3.24 -8.42
N LYS A 463 25.54 -3.36 -8.76
CA LYS A 463 24.50 -2.43 -8.33
C LYS A 463 24.37 -2.40 -6.79
N ALA A 464 24.35 -3.57 -6.15
CA ALA A 464 24.36 -3.67 -4.69
C ALA A 464 25.56 -2.96 -4.05
N HIS A 465 26.78 -3.15 -4.60
CA HIS A 465 27.98 -2.49 -4.09
C HIS A 465 27.95 -0.96 -4.27
N ILE A 466 27.44 -0.48 -5.41
CA ILE A 466 27.24 0.96 -5.63
C ILE A 466 26.33 1.52 -4.53
N ARG A 467 25.19 0.87 -4.29
CA ARG A 467 24.22 1.30 -3.30
C ARG A 467 24.77 1.24 -1.86
N ALA A 468 25.50 0.18 -1.52
CA ALA A 468 26.18 0.06 -0.23
C ALA A 468 27.21 1.18 -0.02
N GLY A 469 27.97 1.53 -1.07
CA GLY A 469 28.92 2.64 -1.03
C GLY A 469 28.25 4.00 -0.83
N GLU A 470 27.09 4.22 -1.44
CA GLU A 470 26.28 5.43 -1.22
C GLU A 470 25.78 5.54 0.22
N ALA A 471 25.27 4.44 0.77
CA ALA A 471 24.75 4.36 2.13
C ALA A 471 25.85 4.65 3.17
N VAL A 472 27.02 4.01 3.04
CA VAL A 472 28.20 4.26 3.88
C VAL A 472 28.69 5.71 3.73
N ALA A 473 28.68 6.26 2.53
CA ALA A 473 29.08 7.65 2.33
C ALA A 473 28.11 8.61 3.02
N ALA A 474 26.81 8.31 3.04
CA ALA A 474 25.80 9.13 3.69
C ALA A 474 25.93 9.11 5.21
N THR A 475 26.08 7.94 5.83
CA THR A 475 26.29 7.81 7.28
C THR A 475 27.65 8.37 7.71
N GLY A 476 28.67 8.28 6.86
CA GLY A 476 29.98 8.89 7.09
C GLY A 476 29.95 10.42 7.23
N VAL A 477 28.98 11.11 6.62
CA VAL A 477 28.78 12.57 6.84
C VAL A 477 28.39 12.88 8.29
N MET A 478 27.73 11.92 8.98
CA MET A 478 27.32 12.05 10.37
C MET A 478 28.41 11.62 11.36
N GLY A 479 29.54 11.11 10.87
CA GLY A 479 30.68 10.67 11.69
C GLY A 479 30.72 9.18 11.99
N LEU A 480 29.90 8.36 11.32
CA LEU A 480 29.97 6.90 11.41
C LEU A 480 31.07 6.34 10.51
N ASP A 481 31.70 5.25 10.95
CA ASP A 481 32.66 4.48 10.17
C ASP A 481 31.94 3.45 9.28
N PRO A 482 32.59 2.96 8.21
CA PRO A 482 31.99 1.92 7.35
C PRO A 482 31.59 0.64 8.09
N GLU A 483 32.25 0.32 9.22
CA GLU A 483 31.99 -0.88 10.03
C GLU A 483 30.67 -0.78 10.83
N ASP A 484 30.18 0.44 11.04
CA ASP A 484 28.90 0.73 11.72
C ASP A 484 27.69 0.43 10.81
N SER A 485 27.94 0.23 9.51
CA SER A 485 26.91 -0.11 8.52
C SER A 485 26.84 -1.63 8.30
N ARG A 486 25.70 -2.24 8.61
CA ARG A 486 25.45 -3.68 8.43
C ARG A 486 24.46 -3.92 7.30
N PHE A 487 24.87 -4.67 6.28
CA PHE A 487 24.03 -5.02 5.14
C PHE A 487 23.49 -6.45 5.32
N LEU A 488 22.22 -6.55 5.70
CA LEU A 488 21.56 -7.82 6.04
C LEU A 488 21.13 -8.60 4.80
N ASP A 489 20.77 -7.87 3.72
CA ASP A 489 20.38 -8.45 2.43
C ASP A 489 19.35 -9.60 2.59
N MET A 490 18.21 -9.22 3.18
CA MET A 490 17.22 -10.14 3.71
C MET A 490 16.67 -11.07 2.61
N PRO A 491 16.51 -12.39 2.90
CA PRO A 491 16.03 -13.39 1.94
C PRO A 491 14.78 -13.01 1.14
N PHE A 492 13.78 -12.39 1.76
CA PHE A 492 12.53 -12.06 1.07
C PHE A 492 12.68 -11.01 -0.06
N TYR A 493 13.79 -10.26 -0.10
CA TYR A 493 14.12 -9.37 -1.23
C TYR A 493 14.80 -10.09 -2.42
N LYS A 494 15.27 -11.34 -2.26
CA LYS A 494 16.15 -12.03 -3.22
C LYS A 494 15.41 -12.86 -4.28
N THR A 495 14.10 -12.71 -4.43
CA THR A 495 13.28 -13.63 -5.23
C THR A 495 13.50 -13.49 -6.75
N GLY A 496 14.14 -12.41 -7.22
CA GLY A 496 14.32 -12.13 -8.66
C GLY A 496 12.99 -11.98 -9.42
N ARG A 497 11.88 -11.88 -8.68
CA ARG A 497 10.51 -11.72 -9.14
C ARG A 497 9.98 -10.40 -8.60
N VAL A 498 9.06 -9.75 -9.30
CA VAL A 498 8.35 -8.55 -8.79
C VAL A 498 7.61 -8.88 -7.48
N ARG A 499 7.16 -10.14 -7.33
CA ARG A 499 6.58 -10.69 -6.11
C ARG A 499 7.64 -10.92 -5.02
N LYS A 500 7.50 -10.19 -3.92
CA LYS A 500 8.23 -10.42 -2.67
C LYS A 500 7.51 -11.51 -1.89
N ASP A 501 8.23 -12.54 -1.49
CA ASP A 501 7.67 -13.61 -0.67
C ASP A 501 7.28 -13.06 0.72
N PRO A 502 6.29 -13.65 1.41
CA PRO A 502 6.03 -13.31 2.80
C PRO A 502 7.30 -13.51 3.66
N ILE A 503 7.41 -12.76 4.76
CA ILE A 503 8.51 -12.93 5.73
C ILE A 503 8.60 -14.39 6.15
N THR A 504 9.81 -14.94 6.05
CA THR A 504 10.11 -16.31 6.42
C THR A 504 10.90 -16.37 7.72
N GLU A 505 11.05 -17.57 8.26
CA GLU A 505 11.92 -17.82 9.41
C GLU A 505 13.37 -17.37 9.18
N ALA A 506 13.87 -17.48 7.95
CA ALA A 506 15.23 -17.08 7.60
C ALA A 506 15.42 -15.56 7.71
N ASP A 507 14.38 -14.78 7.42
CA ASP A 507 14.38 -13.33 7.58
C ASP A 507 14.46 -12.94 9.06
N VAL A 508 13.66 -13.59 9.92
CA VAL A 508 13.67 -13.35 11.37
C VAL A 508 15.02 -13.71 11.99
N GLU A 509 15.64 -14.80 11.56
CA GLU A 509 16.94 -15.24 12.08
C GLU A 509 18.06 -14.22 11.80
N VAL A 510 18.11 -13.65 10.58
CA VAL A 510 19.11 -12.63 10.22
C VAL A 510 19.01 -11.40 11.13
N VAL A 511 17.79 -10.98 11.49
CA VAL A 511 17.59 -9.87 12.42
C VAL A 511 17.95 -10.27 13.85
N LEU A 512 17.63 -11.49 14.26
CA LEU A 512 17.96 -12.02 15.58
C LEU A 512 19.47 -12.09 15.81
N GLU A 513 20.24 -12.60 14.84
CA GLU A 513 21.71 -12.64 14.89
C GLU A 513 22.32 -11.25 15.13
N LEU A 514 21.78 -10.22 14.46
CA LEU A 514 22.23 -8.83 14.66
C LEU A 514 21.92 -8.32 16.09
N LEU A 515 20.73 -8.62 16.61
CA LEU A 515 20.35 -8.25 17.98
C LEU A 515 21.25 -8.92 19.02
N GLU A 516 21.65 -10.16 18.79
CA GLU A 516 22.56 -10.92 19.65
C GLU A 516 23.99 -10.39 19.61
N ASP A 517 24.48 -9.98 18.44
CA ASP A 517 25.82 -9.38 18.25
C ASP A 517 25.93 -8.00 18.92
N VAL A 518 25.01 -7.09 18.59
CA VAL A 518 25.08 -5.68 19.03
C VAL A 518 24.57 -5.50 20.47
N GLN A 519 23.59 -6.29 20.89
CA GLN A 519 22.91 -6.17 22.19
C GLN A 519 22.40 -4.74 22.48
N PRO A 520 21.54 -4.19 21.60
CA PRO A 520 21.13 -2.80 21.69
C PRO A 520 20.28 -2.50 22.93
N THR A 521 20.44 -1.31 23.48
CA THR A 521 19.52 -0.78 24.51
C THR A 521 18.36 -0.03 23.88
N ASN A 522 18.57 0.53 22.68
CA ASN A 522 17.55 1.26 21.93
C ASN A 522 17.53 0.80 20.47
N ILE A 523 16.32 0.75 19.90
CA ILE A 523 16.11 0.36 18.50
C ILE A 523 15.21 1.40 17.83
N PHE A 524 15.65 1.86 16.67
CA PHE A 524 14.88 2.69 15.77
C PHE A 524 14.61 1.89 14.49
N VAL A 525 13.41 2.05 13.96
CA VAL A 525 13.02 1.47 12.67
C VAL A 525 12.60 2.61 11.77
N ALA A 526 13.39 2.87 10.73
CA ALA A 526 13.08 3.86 9.72
C ALA A 526 12.03 3.32 8.74
N GLY A 527 11.28 4.22 8.11
CA GLY A 527 10.32 3.89 7.06
C GLY A 527 8.86 4.19 7.38
N ASP A 528 8.08 4.30 6.31
CA ASP A 528 6.62 4.43 6.34
C ASP A 528 5.91 3.07 6.51
N LEU A 529 5.13 2.92 7.57
CA LEU A 529 4.31 1.73 7.82
C LEU A 529 2.90 1.84 7.23
N SER A 530 2.58 2.87 6.46
CA SER A 530 1.22 3.14 5.98
C SER A 530 0.68 2.09 4.99
N ASP A 531 1.55 1.43 4.22
CA ASP A 531 1.17 0.34 3.31
C ASP A 531 1.20 -1.02 4.05
N PRO A 532 0.07 -1.75 4.14
CA PRO A 532 0.03 -3.06 4.79
C PRO A 532 0.80 -4.16 4.06
N HIS A 533 1.00 -4.03 2.75
CA HIS A 533 1.75 -4.97 1.94
C HIS A 533 3.11 -4.39 1.51
N GLY A 534 3.44 -3.19 1.97
CA GLY A 534 4.70 -2.52 1.71
C GLY A 534 5.87 -3.21 2.43
N THR A 535 7.05 -3.11 1.82
CA THR A 535 8.26 -3.75 2.34
C THR A 535 8.66 -3.25 3.73
N HIS A 536 8.40 -1.98 4.05
CA HIS A 536 8.69 -1.44 5.36
C HIS A 536 7.94 -2.16 6.47
N ARG A 537 6.67 -2.52 6.23
CA ARG A 537 5.87 -3.26 7.20
C ARG A 537 6.33 -4.70 7.31
N MET A 538 6.71 -5.34 6.21
CA MET A 538 7.32 -6.67 6.23
C MET A 538 8.63 -6.67 7.04
N CYS A 539 9.51 -5.70 6.80
CA CYS A 539 10.71 -5.48 7.58
C CYS A 539 10.40 -5.29 9.08
N TYR A 540 9.39 -4.47 9.40
CA TYR A 540 8.96 -4.27 10.78
C TYR A 540 8.42 -5.56 11.43
N GLN A 541 7.68 -6.39 10.69
CA GLN A 541 7.21 -7.70 11.18
C GLN A 541 8.38 -8.61 11.53
N ALA A 542 9.39 -8.71 10.66
CA ALA A 542 10.60 -9.48 10.95
C ALA A 542 11.35 -8.97 12.19
N ILE A 543 11.45 -7.63 12.33
CA ILE A 543 12.07 -6.99 13.50
C ILE A 543 11.27 -7.26 14.79
N ASP A 544 9.95 -7.11 14.76
CA ASP A 544 9.10 -7.34 15.94
C ASP A 544 9.15 -8.79 16.40
N GLU A 545 9.11 -9.74 15.46
CA GLU A 545 9.22 -11.16 15.78
C GLU A 545 10.60 -11.53 16.33
N ALA A 546 11.68 -11.04 15.71
CA ALA A 546 13.05 -11.23 16.23
C ALA A 546 13.20 -10.63 17.64
N LEU A 547 12.61 -9.46 17.89
CA LEU A 547 12.64 -8.82 19.21
C LEU A 547 11.91 -9.60 20.28
N GLN A 548 10.76 -10.19 19.96
CA GLN A 548 10.03 -11.06 20.89
C GLN A 548 10.86 -12.28 21.28
N ARG A 549 11.59 -12.88 20.34
CA ARG A 549 12.50 -14.00 20.57
C ARG A 549 13.72 -13.60 21.40
N TYR A 550 14.38 -12.52 21.04
CA TYR A 550 15.53 -11.96 21.75
C TYR A 550 15.23 -11.69 23.24
N ARG A 551 14.06 -11.10 23.51
CA ARG A 551 13.57 -10.85 24.89
C ARG A 551 13.18 -12.12 25.65
N SER A 552 12.85 -13.20 24.96
CA SER A 552 12.50 -14.47 25.59
C SER A 552 13.73 -15.30 25.95
N ALA A 553 14.86 -15.06 25.28
CA ALA A 553 16.14 -15.72 25.50
C ALA A 553 17.02 -15.04 26.58
N THR A 554 16.76 -13.75 26.86
CA THR A 554 17.46 -12.90 27.84
C THR A 554 16.67 -12.80 29.14
#